data_AF-A0A9D1IG32-F1
#
_entry.id   AF-A0A9D1IG32-F1
#
_cell.length_a   1.000
_cell.length_b   1.000
_cell.length_c   1.000
_cell.angle_alpha   90.00
_cell.angle_beta   90.00
_cell.angle_gamma   90.00
#
_symmetry.space_group_name_H-M   'P 1'
#
loop_
_entity.id
_entity.type
_entity.pdbx_description
1 polymer ?
#
loop_
_entity_poly.entity_id
_entity_poly.type
_entity_poly.pdbx_seq_one_letter_code
_entity_poly.pdbx_strand_id
1 'polypeptide(L)'
;MAKLGKKGKRVLKVLITIVCLLLVFALVCTGLSFGNAKKAKPAVPENALTEAVVSVSGGEQKGDGFTGEAGAVYTAEFAAPTTLDTVILEEDGVNVYGFTIEAEVNGTFQTVHAQDDRIGEYRYCAFPAVEATALRVTVQDADAPFTIRSIAAGAAERRATDDFRVTAYVTAPTAYDREGLFARAGSFDVITDVILISSVYFTADGTLTYAGVDDGNGGTVDGLAVLETALTNLRDAIGERDVRIHCTLLGPDAPEGTPEADQANAKCDQHNLAFSDNRDTLIQNILQLAEDYDFDGIYFDYEYPRRFKDWFAYSRFLSALKAAFDGEYQLGAAMPVWKTLWEMLLIRPLDISEVMGYDSFDADGYHANFAATASGITEKYLSLGFSASKLDLGMPFYARPTDAGAYWYSYSGDAGQLGKYQNVAEGALAGSPETEGENVPDRYYNGWQMVYDKTAYAIDAGLAGVMVWHYACDLPYENELSLFHAMGQAISDRSAQA
;
A
#
# COMPACT_ATOMS: atom_id res chain seq x y z
N MET A 1 -22.81 52.56 17.33
CA MET A 1 -21.74 51.66 17.81
C MET A 1 -21.44 51.99 19.28
N ALA A 2 -21.93 51.18 20.21
CA ALA A 2 -21.76 51.41 21.65
C ALA A 2 -20.28 51.27 22.08
N LYS A 3 -19.76 52.25 22.84
CA LYS A 3 -18.38 52.25 23.36
C LYS A 3 -18.22 51.09 24.36
N LEU A 4 -17.59 49.99 23.95
CA LEU A 4 -17.19 48.91 24.86
C LEU A 4 -16.33 49.48 26.01
N GLY A 5 -16.72 49.18 27.25
CA GLY A 5 -15.95 49.51 28.45
C GLY A 5 -14.60 48.78 28.51
N LYS A 6 -13.72 49.18 29.44
CA LYS A 6 -12.33 48.70 29.56
C LYS A 6 -12.21 47.16 29.63
N LYS A 7 -13.15 46.48 30.30
CA LYS A 7 -13.25 45.00 30.33
C LYS A 7 -13.64 44.41 28.97
N GLY A 8 -14.63 44.98 28.28
CA GLY A 8 -15.08 44.54 26.96
C GLY A 8 -13.99 44.66 25.88
N LYS A 9 -13.20 45.74 25.93
CA LYS A 9 -12.02 45.90 25.05
C LYS A 9 -10.92 44.86 25.31
N ARG A 10 -10.77 44.39 26.56
CA ARG A 10 -9.78 43.36 26.93
C ARG A 10 -10.21 41.98 26.46
N VAL A 11 -11.49 41.62 26.63
CA VAL A 11 -12.07 40.36 26.13
C VAL A 11 -12.01 40.30 24.60
N LEU A 12 -12.39 41.38 23.91
CA LEU A 12 -12.31 41.44 22.45
C LEU A 12 -10.88 41.29 21.93
N LYS A 13 -9.88 41.90 22.60
CA LYS A 13 -8.46 41.70 22.25
C LYS A 13 -8.03 40.25 22.40
N VAL A 14 -8.37 39.59 23.51
CA VAL A 14 -8.04 38.17 23.73
C VAL A 14 -8.69 37.28 22.65
N LEU A 15 -9.95 37.53 22.32
CA LEU A 15 -10.67 36.77 21.29
C LEU A 15 -10.03 36.93 19.91
N ILE A 16 -9.69 38.17 19.52
CA ILE A 16 -8.97 38.46 18.28
C ILE A 16 -7.61 37.77 18.28
N THR A 17 -6.86 37.82 19.38
CA THR A 17 -5.57 37.13 19.48
C THR A 17 -5.70 35.62 19.32
N ILE A 18 -6.71 34.98 19.93
CA ILE A 18 -6.98 33.55 19.76
C ILE A 18 -7.33 33.23 18.30
N VAL A 19 -8.20 34.03 17.67
CA VAL A 19 -8.57 33.84 16.25
C VAL A 19 -7.37 34.03 15.34
N CYS A 20 -6.54 35.05 15.57
CA CYS A 20 -5.30 35.26 14.82
C CYS A 20 -4.30 34.11 15.02
N LEU A 21 -4.16 33.59 16.24
CA LEU A 21 -3.32 32.43 16.51
C LEU A 21 -3.85 31.17 15.81
N LEU A 22 -5.16 30.94 15.80
CA LEU A 22 -5.79 29.84 15.07
C LEU A 22 -5.62 29.99 13.56
N LEU A 23 -5.72 31.21 13.02
CA LEU A 23 -5.49 31.48 11.60
C LEU A 23 -4.03 31.28 11.20
N VAL A 24 -3.08 31.76 12.01
CA VAL A 24 -1.64 31.54 11.78
C VAL A 24 -1.30 30.06 11.91
N PHE A 25 -1.86 29.37 12.91
CA PHE A 25 -1.70 27.92 13.05
C PHE A 25 -2.27 27.17 11.85
N ALA A 26 -3.48 27.53 11.39
CA ALA A 26 -4.08 26.96 10.20
C ALA A 26 -3.21 27.20 8.94
N LEU A 27 -2.70 28.41 8.74
CA LEU A 27 -1.80 28.76 7.64
C LEU A 27 -0.49 27.94 7.66
N VAL A 28 0.13 27.80 8.83
CA VAL A 28 1.35 26.99 9.01
C VAL A 28 1.06 25.51 8.76
N CYS A 29 -0.05 24.98 9.30
CA CYS A 29 -0.48 23.61 9.05
C CYS A 29 -0.77 23.36 7.57
N THR A 30 -1.39 24.31 6.86
CA THR A 30 -1.61 24.18 5.41
C THR A 30 -0.30 24.19 4.64
N GLY A 31 0.66 25.08 4.95
CA GLY A 31 1.95 25.12 4.27
C GLY A 31 2.77 23.84 4.46
N LEU A 32 2.78 23.28 5.68
CA LEU A 32 3.44 22.00 5.98
C LEU A 32 2.74 20.82 5.28
N SER A 33 1.41 20.81 5.26
CA SER A 33 0.60 19.81 4.54
C SER A 33 0.91 19.80 3.04
N PHE A 34 0.98 20.98 2.39
CA PHE A 34 1.37 21.09 0.98
C PHE A 34 2.81 20.65 0.71
N GLY A 35 3.75 20.97 1.61
CA GLY A 35 5.14 20.52 1.48
C GLY A 35 5.30 19.00 1.60
N ASN A 36 4.55 18.37 2.51
CA ASN A 36 4.55 16.92 2.68
C ASN A 36 3.87 16.21 1.51
N ALA A 37 2.75 16.73 1.00
CA ALA A 37 2.04 16.17 -0.15
C ALA A 37 2.95 16.00 -1.39
N LYS A 38 3.84 16.96 -1.65
CA LYS A 38 4.81 16.88 -2.77
C LYS A 38 5.75 15.68 -2.71
N LYS A 39 5.99 15.09 -1.53
CA LYS A 39 6.86 13.90 -1.39
C LYS A 39 6.25 12.64 -2.02
N ALA A 40 4.94 12.63 -2.26
CA ALA A 40 4.23 11.52 -2.89
C ALA A 40 4.48 11.41 -4.41
N LYS A 41 5.18 12.38 -5.02
CA LYS A 41 5.61 12.32 -6.42
C LYS A 41 7.12 12.62 -6.43
N PRO A 42 7.97 11.63 -6.05
CA PRO A 42 9.42 11.82 -6.05
C PRO A 42 9.89 12.21 -7.45
N ALA A 43 10.86 13.12 -7.52
CA ALA A 43 11.48 13.52 -8.77
C ALA A 43 12.79 12.77 -8.98
N VAL A 44 13.21 12.59 -10.23
CA VAL A 44 14.60 12.22 -10.52
C VAL A 44 15.51 13.40 -10.13
N PRO A 45 16.55 13.21 -9.29
CA PRO A 45 17.41 14.30 -8.82
C PRO A 45 18.11 15.06 -9.95
N GLU A 46 18.63 14.33 -10.93
CA GLU A 46 19.25 14.86 -12.15
C GLU A 46 18.50 14.29 -13.36
N ASN A 47 17.70 15.13 -14.02
CA ASN A 47 16.97 14.71 -15.21
C ASN A 47 17.91 14.65 -16.42
N ALA A 48 18.32 13.43 -16.79
CA ALA A 48 19.21 13.12 -17.90
C ALA A 48 18.69 13.61 -19.26
N LEU A 49 17.38 13.86 -19.39
CA LEU A 49 16.76 14.33 -20.62
C LEU A 49 17.03 15.81 -20.92
N THR A 50 17.51 16.58 -19.95
CA THR A 50 17.76 18.03 -20.11
C THR A 50 18.83 18.33 -21.18
N GLU A 51 19.80 17.44 -21.33
CA GLU A 51 20.90 17.57 -22.30
C GLU A 51 20.80 16.58 -23.47
N ALA A 52 19.76 15.76 -23.49
CA ALA A 52 19.58 14.72 -24.51
C ALA A 52 19.08 15.30 -25.84
N VAL A 53 19.51 14.70 -26.95
CA VAL A 53 18.95 14.97 -28.27
C VAL A 53 17.70 14.12 -28.43
N VAL A 54 16.55 14.79 -28.51
CA VAL A 54 15.24 14.14 -28.58
C VAL A 54 14.76 14.05 -30.03
N SER A 55 14.21 12.89 -30.39
CA SER A 55 13.47 12.69 -31.64
C SER A 55 12.19 11.90 -31.38
N VAL A 56 11.16 12.17 -32.16
CA VAL A 56 9.87 11.45 -32.09
C VAL A 56 9.53 10.90 -33.47
N SER A 57 9.15 9.62 -33.53
CA SER A 57 8.65 8.98 -34.75
C SER A 57 7.21 8.49 -34.53
N GLY A 58 6.35 8.63 -35.54
CA GLY A 58 4.93 8.30 -35.42
C GLY A 58 4.12 9.30 -34.56
N GLY A 59 4.70 10.47 -34.29
CA GLY A 59 4.12 11.53 -33.47
C GLY A 59 4.94 12.82 -33.58
N GLU A 60 4.74 13.73 -32.63
CA GLU A 60 5.44 15.02 -32.57
C GLU A 60 5.92 15.30 -31.14
N GLN A 61 7.10 15.91 -31.03
CA GLN A 61 7.59 16.41 -29.74
C GLN A 61 6.71 17.56 -29.26
N LYS A 62 6.33 17.55 -27.97
CA LYS A 62 5.46 18.55 -27.36
C LYS A 62 5.95 18.90 -25.96
N GLY A 63 6.59 20.07 -25.83
CA GLY A 63 7.28 20.45 -24.60
C GLY A 63 8.39 19.45 -24.27
N ASP A 64 8.42 18.99 -23.02
CA ASP A 64 9.38 17.99 -22.52
C ASP A 64 8.93 16.54 -22.81
N GLY A 65 7.77 16.35 -23.42
CA GLY A 65 7.26 15.04 -23.82
C GLY A 65 6.87 14.98 -25.29
N PHE A 66 5.82 14.22 -25.61
CA PHE A 66 5.39 13.97 -26.98
C PHE A 66 3.91 13.63 -27.08
N THR A 67 3.38 13.77 -28.29
CA THR A 67 1.99 13.44 -28.64
C THR A 67 1.96 12.57 -29.88
N GLY A 68 0.97 11.70 -29.97
CA GLY A 68 0.82 10.78 -31.09
C GLY A 68 -0.34 9.82 -30.88
N GLU A 69 -0.33 8.74 -31.65
CA GLU A 69 -1.23 7.59 -31.52
C GLU A 69 -0.42 6.36 -31.10
N ALA A 70 -1.09 5.23 -30.84
CA ALA A 70 -0.44 3.95 -30.61
C ALA A 70 0.63 3.66 -31.69
N GLY A 71 1.81 3.24 -31.26
CA GLY A 71 3.01 3.07 -32.09
C GLY A 71 3.94 4.28 -32.14
N ALA A 72 3.58 5.42 -31.54
CA ALA A 72 4.48 6.57 -31.43
C ALA A 72 5.66 6.26 -30.49
N VAL A 73 6.84 6.74 -30.88
CA VAL A 73 8.12 6.46 -30.21
C VAL A 73 8.84 7.77 -29.91
N TYR A 74 9.19 7.97 -28.65
CA TYR A 74 10.10 9.01 -28.17
C TYR A 74 11.48 8.40 -27.97
N THR A 75 12.53 8.98 -28.59
CA THR A 75 13.92 8.56 -28.38
C THR A 75 14.75 9.74 -27.90
N ALA A 76 15.49 9.56 -26.82
CA ALA A 76 16.44 10.51 -26.26
C ALA A 76 17.85 9.93 -26.32
N GLU A 77 18.73 10.57 -27.09
CA GLU A 77 20.15 10.20 -27.21
C GLU A 77 20.98 11.05 -26.23
N PHE A 78 21.79 10.39 -25.40
CA PHE A 78 22.62 11.06 -24.39
C PHE A 78 23.97 11.48 -24.95
N ALA A 79 24.50 12.60 -24.49
CA ALA A 79 25.82 13.10 -24.91
C ALA A 79 26.98 12.18 -24.47
N ALA A 80 26.76 11.38 -23.42
CA ALA A 80 27.67 10.39 -22.90
C ALA A 80 26.87 9.23 -22.27
N PRO A 81 27.47 8.03 -22.08
CA PRO A 81 26.84 6.96 -21.32
C PRO A 81 26.33 7.47 -19.98
N THR A 82 25.05 7.22 -19.69
CA THR A 82 24.32 7.78 -18.55
C THR A 82 23.63 6.66 -17.78
N THR A 83 23.78 6.65 -16.46
CA THR A 83 23.12 5.67 -15.60
C THR A 83 21.65 6.03 -15.39
N LEU A 84 20.76 5.08 -15.67
CA LEU A 84 19.32 5.19 -15.51
C LEU A 84 18.80 4.01 -14.68
N ASP A 85 17.84 4.28 -13.79
CA ASP A 85 17.08 3.24 -13.09
C ASP A 85 15.62 3.64 -12.85
N THR A 86 15.25 4.82 -13.33
CA THR A 86 13.95 5.45 -13.13
C THR A 86 13.56 6.26 -14.34
N VAL A 87 12.31 6.09 -14.78
CA VAL A 87 11.63 6.97 -15.71
C VAL A 87 10.29 7.39 -15.11
N ILE A 88 9.98 8.68 -15.17
CA ILE A 88 8.69 9.23 -14.76
C ILE A 88 7.97 9.70 -16.02
N LEU A 89 6.74 9.22 -16.20
CA LEU A 89 5.87 9.58 -17.31
C LEU A 89 4.64 10.30 -16.76
N GLU A 90 4.28 11.42 -17.37
CA GLU A 90 3.05 12.13 -17.03
C GLU A 90 2.24 12.39 -18.29
N GLU A 91 1.01 11.90 -18.32
CA GLU A 91 0.05 12.11 -19.40
C GLU A 91 -0.86 13.30 -19.10
N ASP A 92 -1.25 14.03 -20.15
CA ASP A 92 -2.41 14.91 -20.14
C ASP A 92 -3.64 14.11 -20.60
N GLY A 93 -4.34 13.52 -19.63
CA GLY A 93 -5.39 12.54 -19.86
C GLY A 93 -5.03 11.17 -19.29
N VAL A 94 -5.75 10.14 -19.75
CA VAL A 94 -5.60 8.75 -19.30
C VAL A 94 -5.85 7.82 -20.48
N ASN A 95 -5.18 8.08 -21.61
CA ASN A 95 -5.43 7.37 -22.87
C ASN A 95 -4.45 6.23 -23.10
N VAL A 96 -3.19 6.37 -22.69
CA VAL A 96 -2.18 5.31 -22.86
C VAL A 96 -2.45 4.20 -21.85
N TYR A 97 -2.58 2.96 -22.32
CA TYR A 97 -2.74 1.76 -21.48
C TYR A 97 -1.76 0.63 -21.81
N GLY A 98 -0.81 0.87 -22.72
CA GLY A 98 0.27 -0.06 -23.00
C GLY A 98 1.52 0.70 -23.42
N PHE A 99 2.65 0.44 -22.78
CA PHE A 99 3.91 1.12 -23.11
C PHE A 99 5.15 0.28 -22.76
N THR A 100 6.26 0.59 -23.43
CA THR A 100 7.56 -0.03 -23.21
C THR A 100 8.65 1.03 -23.09
N ILE A 101 9.63 0.78 -22.24
CA ILE A 101 10.83 1.58 -22.08
C ILE A 101 12.04 0.70 -22.42
N GLU A 102 12.85 1.16 -23.36
CA GLU A 102 14.07 0.48 -23.81
C GLU A 102 15.29 1.37 -23.57
N ALA A 103 16.39 0.77 -23.11
CA ALA A 103 17.67 1.44 -22.99
C ALA A 103 18.65 0.89 -24.03
N GLU A 104 19.39 1.76 -24.71
CA GLU A 104 20.46 1.34 -25.61
C GLU A 104 21.73 1.04 -24.80
N VAL A 105 22.09 -0.23 -24.75
CA VAL A 105 23.27 -0.75 -24.05
C VAL A 105 24.11 -1.50 -25.07
N ASN A 106 25.38 -1.09 -25.22
CA ASN A 106 26.30 -1.67 -26.20
C ASN A 106 25.77 -1.64 -27.66
N GLY A 107 25.08 -0.56 -28.03
CA GLY A 107 24.53 -0.36 -29.38
C GLY A 107 23.28 -1.18 -29.70
N THR A 108 22.61 -1.76 -28.69
CA THR A 108 21.36 -2.50 -28.85
C THR A 108 20.34 -2.02 -27.83
N PHE A 109 19.13 -1.73 -28.29
CA PHE A 109 18.00 -1.42 -27.41
C PHE A 109 17.54 -2.70 -26.71
N GLN A 110 17.43 -2.62 -25.39
CA GLN A 110 16.95 -3.70 -24.52
C GLN A 110 15.77 -3.17 -23.71
N THR A 111 14.69 -3.95 -23.62
CA THR A 111 13.55 -3.60 -22.75
C THR A 111 14.00 -3.63 -21.30
N VAL A 112 13.89 -2.49 -20.63
CA VAL A 112 14.18 -2.34 -19.20
C VAL A 112 12.90 -2.25 -18.37
N HIS A 113 11.79 -1.83 -18.98
CA HIS A 113 10.47 -1.76 -18.36
C HIS A 113 9.37 -1.88 -19.43
N ALA A 114 8.25 -2.49 -19.08
CA ALA A 114 7.04 -2.53 -19.89
C ALA A 114 5.82 -2.75 -19.01
N GLN A 115 4.66 -2.23 -19.42
CA GLN A 115 3.38 -2.40 -18.73
C GLN A 115 2.18 -2.31 -19.69
N ASP A 116 1.16 -3.12 -19.43
CA ASP A 116 -0.20 -3.10 -19.98
C ASP A 116 -1.16 -2.33 -19.04
N ASP A 117 -0.70 -1.18 -18.54
CA ASP A 117 -1.43 -0.35 -17.59
C ASP A 117 -1.37 1.13 -17.99
N ARG A 118 -2.22 1.95 -17.37
CA ARG A 118 -2.31 3.38 -17.61
C ARG A 118 -1.05 4.12 -17.18
N ILE A 119 -0.63 5.08 -18.01
CA ILE A 119 0.32 6.12 -17.59
C ILE A 119 -0.40 7.14 -16.70
N GLY A 120 -1.47 7.75 -17.21
CA GLY A 120 -2.28 8.72 -16.46
C GLY A 120 -1.48 9.92 -15.96
N GLU A 121 -1.94 10.53 -14.87
CA GLU A 121 -1.38 11.81 -14.38
C GLU A 121 0.08 11.72 -13.91
N TYR A 122 0.52 10.53 -13.49
CA TYR A 122 1.83 10.26 -12.91
C TYR A 122 2.10 8.75 -12.87
N ARG A 123 3.11 8.30 -13.62
CA ARG A 123 3.63 6.94 -13.59
C ARG A 123 5.11 6.94 -13.23
N TYR A 124 5.47 6.20 -12.20
CA TYR A 124 6.85 5.98 -11.79
C TYR A 124 7.27 4.57 -12.25
N CYS A 125 8.23 4.51 -13.16
CA CYS A 125 8.74 3.28 -13.76
C CYS A 125 10.15 3.03 -13.25
N ALA A 126 10.35 1.96 -12.49
CA ALA A 126 11.63 1.61 -11.90
C ALA A 126 12.21 0.34 -12.50
N PHE A 127 13.51 0.28 -12.62
CA PHE A 127 14.23 -0.89 -13.14
C PHE A 127 15.65 -0.95 -12.56
N PRO A 128 16.33 -2.09 -12.64
CA PRO A 128 17.74 -2.20 -12.26
C PRO A 128 18.60 -1.18 -13.02
N ALA A 129 19.63 -0.64 -12.37
CA ALA A 129 20.45 0.40 -13.00
C ALA A 129 21.14 -0.09 -14.29
N VAL A 130 21.01 0.71 -15.34
CA VAL A 130 21.65 0.48 -16.64
C VAL A 130 22.47 1.69 -17.05
N GLU A 131 23.64 1.47 -17.63
CA GLU A 131 24.43 2.52 -18.28
C GLU A 131 24.06 2.55 -19.77
N ALA A 132 23.37 3.61 -20.19
CA ALA A 132 22.73 3.68 -21.51
C ALA A 132 23.25 4.86 -22.34
N THR A 133 23.30 4.69 -23.66
CA THR A 133 23.59 5.78 -24.62
C THR A 133 22.35 6.44 -25.18
N ALA A 134 21.21 5.75 -25.11
CA ALA A 134 19.91 6.30 -25.46
C ALA A 134 18.79 5.65 -24.65
N LEU A 135 17.67 6.34 -24.52
CA LEU A 135 16.43 5.86 -23.94
C LEU A 135 15.32 5.95 -25.00
N ARG A 136 14.45 4.95 -25.05
CA ARG A 136 13.26 4.95 -25.89
C ARG A 136 12.01 4.68 -25.06
N VAL A 137 10.97 5.46 -25.29
CA VAL A 137 9.62 5.21 -24.78
C VAL A 137 8.70 4.99 -25.97
N THR A 138 8.06 3.83 -26.03
CA THR A 138 7.09 3.48 -27.07
C THR A 138 5.72 3.33 -26.44
N VAL A 139 4.73 4.06 -26.95
CA VAL A 139 3.32 3.81 -26.61
C VAL A 139 2.84 2.67 -27.47
N GLN A 140 2.60 1.51 -26.87
CA GLN A 140 2.10 0.32 -27.57
C GLN A 140 0.60 0.46 -27.83
N ASP A 141 -0.15 0.90 -26.82
CA ASP A 141 -1.61 0.93 -26.86
C ASP A 141 -2.17 2.21 -26.23
N ALA A 142 -3.18 2.78 -26.90
CA ALA A 142 -3.90 3.96 -26.44
C ALA A 142 -5.34 4.00 -26.99
N ASP A 143 -6.31 4.44 -26.18
CA ASP A 143 -7.73 4.54 -26.59
C ASP A 143 -7.99 5.66 -27.60
N ALA A 144 -7.13 6.67 -27.59
CA ALA A 144 -7.23 7.89 -28.38
C ALA A 144 -5.83 8.49 -28.58
N PRO A 145 -5.68 9.48 -29.47
CA PRO A 145 -4.46 10.26 -29.54
C PRO A 145 -4.10 10.83 -28.15
N PHE A 146 -2.86 10.65 -27.73
CA PHE A 146 -2.40 10.97 -26.38
C PHE A 146 -1.46 12.19 -26.38
N THR A 147 -1.22 12.76 -25.19
CA THR A 147 -0.11 13.66 -24.95
C THR A 147 0.58 13.24 -23.66
N ILE A 148 1.82 12.75 -23.74
CA ILE A 148 2.71 12.66 -22.60
C ILE A 148 3.30 14.06 -22.42
N ARG A 149 2.86 14.77 -21.37
CA ARG A 149 3.21 16.17 -21.12
C ARG A 149 4.60 16.35 -20.54
N SER A 150 5.13 15.31 -19.87
CA SER A 150 6.48 15.31 -19.30
C SER A 150 7.05 13.91 -19.27
N ILE A 151 8.35 13.82 -19.57
CA ILE A 151 9.17 12.64 -19.33
C ILE A 151 10.37 13.12 -18.51
N ALA A 152 10.71 12.38 -17.47
CA ALA A 152 11.96 12.55 -16.74
C ALA A 152 12.66 11.20 -16.61
N ALA A 153 13.98 11.17 -16.75
CA ALA A 153 14.76 9.94 -16.60
C ALA A 153 16.06 10.22 -15.86
N GLY A 154 16.50 9.28 -15.03
CA GLY A 154 17.75 9.41 -14.29
C GLY A 154 17.98 8.26 -13.32
N ALA A 155 19.00 8.41 -12.50
CA ALA A 155 19.24 7.55 -11.34
C ALA A 155 18.54 8.11 -10.10
N ALA A 156 17.76 7.28 -9.43
CA ALA A 156 17.19 7.59 -8.12
C ALA A 156 18.30 7.78 -7.08
N GLU A 157 18.04 8.64 -6.10
CA GLU A 157 18.92 8.78 -4.94
C GLU A 157 18.89 7.48 -4.12
N ARG A 158 20.05 6.87 -3.90
CA ARG A 158 20.16 5.67 -3.07
C ARG A 158 19.91 6.02 -1.60
N ARG A 159 19.16 5.17 -0.90
CA ARG A 159 18.77 5.40 0.49
C ARG A 159 19.21 4.25 1.39
N ALA A 160 19.44 4.55 2.66
CA ALA A 160 19.55 3.51 3.67
C ALA A 160 18.17 2.85 3.82
N THR A 161 18.15 1.54 3.72
CA THR A 161 16.94 0.70 3.68
C THR A 161 16.91 -0.29 4.83
N ASP A 162 17.86 -0.19 5.78
CA ASP A 162 17.97 -1.10 6.92
C ASP A 162 16.69 -1.14 7.77
N ASP A 163 15.97 -0.01 7.85
CA ASP A 163 14.70 0.14 8.57
C ASP A 163 13.46 0.07 7.65
N PHE A 164 13.62 -0.25 6.35
CA PHE A 164 12.51 -0.31 5.40
C PHE A 164 11.71 -1.60 5.60
N ARG A 165 10.44 -1.47 5.96
CA ARG A 165 9.61 -2.63 6.26
C ARG A 165 9.03 -3.30 5.02
N VAL A 166 9.01 -4.62 5.06
CA VAL A 166 8.17 -5.44 4.20
C VAL A 166 7.23 -6.22 5.09
N THR A 167 6.01 -5.71 5.20
CA THR A 167 4.97 -6.22 6.08
C THR A 167 4.08 -7.22 5.32
N ALA A 168 4.01 -8.46 5.79
CA ALA A 168 3.15 -9.49 5.20
C ALA A 168 1.98 -9.83 6.13
N TYR A 169 0.74 -9.66 5.64
CA TYR A 169 -0.41 -10.26 6.31
C TYR A 169 -0.41 -11.77 6.07
N VAL A 170 -0.40 -12.53 7.16
CA VAL A 170 -0.54 -13.99 7.16
C VAL A 170 -1.80 -14.35 7.92
N THR A 171 -2.74 -15.06 7.27
CA THR A 171 -3.96 -15.48 7.95
C THR A 171 -3.67 -16.66 8.88
N ALA A 172 -4.42 -16.79 9.97
CA ALA A 172 -4.29 -17.92 10.90
C ALA A 172 -4.44 -19.28 10.18
N PRO A 173 -5.39 -19.48 9.25
CA PRO A 173 -5.42 -20.70 8.43
C PRO A 173 -4.15 -20.91 7.59
N THR A 174 -3.60 -19.86 6.98
CA THR A 174 -2.35 -19.96 6.22
C THR A 174 -1.17 -20.36 7.09
N ALA A 175 -1.04 -19.78 8.28
CA ALA A 175 0.03 -20.12 9.22
C ALA A 175 -0.17 -21.50 9.88
N TYR A 176 -1.43 -21.92 10.04
CA TYR A 176 -1.77 -23.25 10.54
C TYR A 176 -1.42 -24.35 9.53
N ASP A 177 -1.61 -24.10 8.23
CA ASP A 177 -1.16 -25.00 7.15
C ASP A 177 0.37 -24.97 7.01
N ARG A 178 1.04 -25.87 7.74
CA ARG A 178 2.50 -25.96 7.74
C ARG A 178 3.08 -26.21 6.34
N GLU A 179 2.47 -27.05 5.52
CA GLU A 179 3.02 -27.38 4.21
C GLU A 179 2.97 -26.16 3.28
N GLY A 180 1.81 -25.50 3.20
CA GLY A 180 1.64 -24.28 2.41
C GLY A 180 2.51 -23.12 2.88
N LEU A 181 2.70 -22.97 4.19
CA LEU A 181 3.60 -21.97 4.78
C LEU A 181 5.05 -22.21 4.38
N PHE A 182 5.55 -23.44 4.58
CA PHE A 182 6.94 -23.81 4.31
C PHE A 182 7.28 -23.78 2.81
N ALA A 183 6.30 -24.04 1.94
CA ALA A 183 6.49 -23.92 0.50
C ALA A 183 6.89 -22.51 0.03
N ARG A 184 6.70 -21.48 0.88
CA ARG A 184 7.03 -20.08 0.59
C ARG A 184 8.00 -19.47 1.60
N ALA A 185 8.61 -20.26 2.48
CA ALA A 185 9.44 -19.76 3.58
C ALA A 185 10.68 -18.96 3.14
N GLY A 186 11.12 -19.09 1.88
CA GLY A 186 12.16 -18.23 1.31
C GLY A 186 11.79 -16.74 1.31
N SER A 187 10.49 -16.40 1.30
CA SER A 187 10.03 -15.01 1.35
C SER A 187 10.34 -14.31 2.67
N PHE A 188 10.63 -15.05 3.75
CA PHE A 188 11.12 -14.47 5.01
C PHE A 188 12.53 -13.86 4.87
N ASP A 189 13.25 -14.10 3.77
CA ASP A 189 14.52 -13.40 3.48
C ASP A 189 14.32 -11.90 3.20
N VAL A 190 13.09 -11.49 2.82
CA VAL A 190 12.75 -10.09 2.54
C VAL A 190 11.67 -9.53 3.49
N ILE A 191 10.78 -10.38 4.01
CA ILE A 191 9.76 -9.97 4.99
C ILE A 191 10.43 -9.58 6.31
N THR A 192 10.16 -8.38 6.82
CA THR A 192 10.66 -7.90 8.11
C THR A 192 9.61 -7.99 9.21
N ASP A 193 8.33 -7.94 8.83
CA ASP A 193 7.19 -7.88 9.74
C ASP A 193 6.10 -8.84 9.24
N VAL A 194 5.66 -9.75 10.10
CA VAL A 194 4.47 -10.57 9.87
C VAL A 194 3.34 -10.02 10.72
N ILE A 195 2.19 -9.75 10.10
CA ILE A 195 0.95 -9.46 10.82
C ILE A 195 0.06 -10.70 10.73
N LEU A 196 -0.05 -11.44 11.83
CA LEU A 196 -0.97 -12.57 11.95
C LEU A 196 -2.40 -12.05 12.12
N ILE A 197 -3.28 -12.38 11.18
CA ILE A 197 -4.69 -11.96 11.16
C ILE A 197 -5.65 -13.15 11.14
N SER A 198 -6.92 -12.90 11.48
CA SER A 198 -8.00 -13.89 11.49
C SER A 198 -7.83 -14.98 12.55
N SER A 199 -7.06 -14.71 13.61
CA SER A 199 -6.92 -15.57 14.79
C SER A 199 -7.61 -14.97 16.02
N VAL A 200 -7.45 -13.67 16.28
CA VAL A 200 -7.89 -13.03 17.54
C VAL A 200 -8.93 -11.94 17.26
N TYR A 201 -10.01 -11.99 18.03
CA TYR A 201 -11.09 -11.02 17.99
C TYR A 201 -11.33 -10.45 19.39
N PHE A 202 -11.57 -9.15 19.50
CA PHE A 202 -12.11 -8.57 20.72
C PHE A 202 -13.64 -8.50 20.67
N THR A 203 -14.28 -8.53 21.83
CA THR A 203 -15.74 -8.40 21.95
C THR A 203 -16.11 -7.05 22.56
N ALA A 204 -17.42 -6.73 22.55
CA ALA A 204 -17.93 -5.48 23.10
C ALA A 204 -17.66 -5.29 24.60
N ASP A 205 -17.46 -6.39 25.35
CA ASP A 205 -17.12 -6.35 26.79
C ASP A 205 -15.61 -6.29 27.08
N GLY A 206 -14.79 -6.23 26.03
CA GLY A 206 -13.33 -6.14 26.12
C GLY A 206 -12.63 -7.48 26.34
N THR A 207 -13.34 -8.62 26.27
CA THR A 207 -12.73 -9.95 26.24
C THR A 207 -12.20 -10.30 24.85
N LEU A 208 -11.34 -11.33 24.79
CA LEU A 208 -10.80 -11.88 23.55
C LEU A 208 -11.41 -13.24 23.23
N THR A 209 -11.65 -13.49 21.95
CA THR A 209 -12.10 -14.76 21.38
C THR A 209 -11.21 -15.16 20.23
N TYR A 210 -11.09 -16.46 19.99
CA TYR A 210 -10.15 -17.02 19.02
C TYR A 210 -10.90 -17.78 17.92
N ALA A 211 -10.56 -17.51 16.66
CA ALA A 211 -11.17 -18.19 15.52
C ALA A 211 -10.54 -19.55 15.28
N GLY A 212 -11.39 -20.57 15.20
CA GLY A 212 -10.99 -21.92 14.80
C GLY A 212 -10.83 -22.08 13.29
N VAL A 213 -10.37 -23.26 12.87
CA VAL A 213 -10.33 -23.68 11.46
C VAL A 213 -11.15 -24.95 11.28
N ASP A 214 -11.73 -25.13 10.08
CA ASP A 214 -12.41 -26.36 9.70
C ASP A 214 -11.39 -27.53 9.67
N ASP A 215 -11.73 -28.66 10.29
CA ASP A 215 -10.87 -29.85 10.33
C ASP A 215 -10.98 -30.75 9.08
N GLY A 216 -11.78 -30.34 8.09
CA GLY A 216 -12.06 -31.06 6.85
C GLY A 216 -13.01 -32.26 7.02
N ASN A 217 -13.47 -32.53 8.24
CA ASN A 217 -14.35 -33.64 8.60
C ASN A 217 -15.67 -33.16 9.21
N GLY A 218 -16.01 -31.88 9.03
CA GLY A 218 -17.22 -31.25 9.56
C GLY A 218 -17.12 -30.84 11.03
N GLY A 219 -15.91 -30.83 11.59
CA GLY A 219 -15.59 -30.27 12.90
C GLY A 219 -14.82 -28.95 12.80
N THR A 220 -14.53 -28.34 13.95
CA THR A 220 -13.74 -27.11 14.06
C THR A 220 -12.68 -27.30 15.11
N VAL A 221 -11.43 -27.02 14.76
CA VAL A 221 -10.31 -26.98 15.71
C VAL A 221 -10.48 -25.77 16.61
N ASP A 222 -10.24 -25.93 17.91
CA ASP A 222 -10.30 -24.84 18.88
C ASP A 222 -9.40 -23.67 18.47
N GLY A 223 -9.92 -22.43 18.53
CA GLY A 223 -9.23 -21.26 18.01
C GLY A 223 -7.94 -20.91 18.77
N LEU A 224 -7.85 -21.22 20.06
CA LEU A 224 -6.61 -20.99 20.80
C LEU A 224 -5.53 -21.98 20.36
N ALA A 225 -5.91 -23.25 20.16
CA ALA A 225 -5.01 -24.27 19.60
C ALA A 225 -4.56 -23.92 18.17
N VAL A 226 -5.44 -23.31 17.36
CA VAL A 226 -5.07 -22.79 16.04
C VAL A 226 -4.03 -21.68 16.16
N LEU A 227 -4.24 -20.69 17.03
CA LEU A 227 -3.28 -19.60 17.25
C LEU A 227 -1.90 -20.15 17.67
N GLU A 228 -1.87 -21.04 18.65
CA GLU A 228 -0.63 -21.66 19.17
C GLU A 228 0.11 -22.44 18.08
N THR A 229 -0.62 -23.23 17.28
CA THR A 229 -0.04 -24.01 16.18
C THR A 229 0.47 -23.10 15.06
N ALA A 230 -0.31 -22.07 14.69
CA ALA A 230 0.06 -21.09 13.68
C ALA A 230 1.34 -20.34 14.06
N LEU A 231 1.45 -19.89 15.31
CA LEU A 231 2.66 -19.21 15.81
C LEU A 231 3.87 -20.14 15.84
N THR A 232 3.69 -21.40 16.24
CA THR A 232 4.77 -22.40 16.22
C THR A 232 5.27 -22.62 14.80
N ASN A 233 4.36 -22.81 13.85
CA ASN A 233 4.71 -22.99 12.44
C ASN A 233 5.39 -21.76 11.84
N LEU A 234 4.89 -20.55 12.15
CA LEU A 234 5.48 -19.28 11.71
C LEU A 234 6.92 -19.14 12.21
N ARG A 235 7.15 -19.32 13.51
CA ARG A 235 8.49 -19.24 14.11
C ARG A 235 9.44 -20.26 13.49
N ASP A 236 8.98 -21.50 13.27
CA ASP A 236 9.80 -22.52 12.61
C ASP A 236 10.13 -22.16 11.15
N ALA A 237 9.18 -21.57 10.42
CA ALA A 237 9.37 -21.20 9.01
C ALA A 237 10.29 -19.96 8.86
N ILE A 238 10.16 -19.00 9.77
CA ILE A 238 11.04 -17.83 9.89
C ILE A 238 12.46 -18.28 10.21
N GLY A 239 12.62 -19.16 11.20
CA GLY A 239 13.93 -19.65 11.65
C GLY A 239 14.73 -18.57 12.37
N GLU A 240 16.00 -18.42 12.02
CA GLU A 240 16.94 -17.47 12.65
C GLU A 240 16.88 -16.05 12.06
N ARG A 241 15.92 -15.79 11.16
CA ARG A 241 15.77 -14.49 10.50
C ARG A 241 15.19 -13.47 11.48
N ASP A 242 15.61 -12.22 11.34
CA ASP A 242 15.12 -11.11 12.15
C ASP A 242 13.78 -10.62 11.61
N VAL A 243 12.71 -11.35 11.96
CA VAL A 243 11.33 -11.07 11.53
C VAL A 243 10.46 -10.87 12.76
N ARG A 244 9.83 -9.70 12.84
CA ARG A 244 8.89 -9.37 13.91
C ARG A 244 7.53 -9.99 13.64
N ILE A 245 6.88 -10.50 14.67
CA ILE A 245 5.54 -11.09 14.59
C ILE A 245 4.57 -10.22 15.38
N HIS A 246 3.56 -9.71 14.68
CA HIS A 246 2.49 -8.88 15.23
C HIS A 246 1.15 -9.62 15.16
N CYS A 247 0.20 -9.21 16.00
CA CYS A 247 -1.16 -9.74 15.98
C CYS A 247 -2.17 -8.66 15.59
N THR A 248 -3.04 -8.97 14.63
CA THR A 248 -4.24 -8.15 14.39
C THR A 248 -5.36 -8.57 15.34
N LEU A 249 -5.96 -7.60 16.03
CA LEU A 249 -7.23 -7.76 16.72
C LEU A 249 -8.37 -7.30 15.84
N LEU A 250 -9.20 -8.24 15.41
CA LEU A 250 -10.44 -7.98 14.71
C LEU A 250 -11.56 -7.66 15.70
N GLY A 251 -12.50 -6.80 15.31
CA GLY A 251 -13.58 -6.37 16.18
C GLY A 251 -14.87 -7.15 16.03
N PRO A 252 -15.84 -6.92 16.94
CA PRO A 252 -17.14 -7.56 16.88
C PRO A 252 -17.96 -7.01 15.71
N ASP A 253 -18.72 -7.88 15.05
CA ASP A 253 -19.73 -7.47 14.07
C ASP A 253 -21.01 -6.94 14.72
N ALA A 254 -21.96 -6.51 13.88
CA ALA A 254 -23.29 -6.18 14.33
C ALA A 254 -23.94 -7.37 15.06
N PRO A 255 -24.71 -7.15 16.14
CA PRO A 255 -25.45 -8.22 16.79
C PRO A 255 -26.32 -8.99 15.80
N GLU A 256 -26.42 -10.32 15.99
CA GLU A 256 -27.25 -11.18 15.15
C GLU A 256 -28.70 -10.66 15.06
N GLY A 257 -29.27 -10.70 13.85
CA GLY A 257 -30.61 -10.19 13.58
C GLY A 257 -30.70 -8.67 13.37
N THR A 258 -29.58 -7.93 13.42
CA THR A 258 -29.57 -6.51 13.04
C THR A 258 -29.93 -6.35 11.56
N PRO A 259 -30.89 -5.46 11.22
CA PRO A 259 -31.23 -5.15 9.82
C PRO A 259 -30.01 -4.67 9.03
N GLU A 260 -29.86 -5.13 7.79
CA GLU A 260 -28.71 -4.82 6.91
C GLU A 260 -28.37 -3.32 6.85
N ALA A 261 -29.38 -2.46 6.72
CA ALA A 261 -29.20 -1.00 6.68
C ALA A 261 -28.57 -0.41 7.96
N ASP A 262 -28.69 -1.10 9.09
CA ASP A 262 -28.21 -0.67 10.40
C ASP A 262 -26.93 -1.39 10.84
N GLN A 263 -26.55 -2.50 10.18
CA GLN A 263 -25.41 -3.36 10.58
C GLN A 263 -24.12 -2.56 10.73
N ALA A 264 -23.79 -1.72 9.76
CA ALA A 264 -22.55 -0.96 9.80
C ALA A 264 -22.50 0.03 11.00
N ASN A 265 -23.63 0.61 11.41
CA ASN A 265 -23.68 1.46 12.60
C ASN A 265 -23.68 0.64 13.90
N ALA A 266 -24.37 -0.51 13.91
CA ALA A 266 -24.42 -1.40 15.06
C ALA A 266 -23.04 -2.03 15.36
N LYS A 267 -22.28 -2.42 14.32
CA LYS A 267 -20.87 -2.81 14.42
C LYS A 267 -20.04 -1.74 15.12
N CYS A 268 -20.18 -0.48 14.70
CA CYS A 268 -19.49 0.64 15.34
C CYS A 268 -19.92 0.84 16.81
N ASP A 269 -21.20 0.62 17.12
CA ASP A 269 -21.69 0.72 18.50
C ASP A 269 -21.10 -0.41 19.39
N GLN A 270 -20.88 -1.63 18.86
CA GLN A 270 -20.16 -2.69 19.58
C GLN A 270 -18.68 -2.33 19.82
N HIS A 271 -18.00 -1.79 18.81
CA HIS A 271 -16.63 -1.31 18.97
C HIS A 271 -16.53 -0.21 20.03
N ASN A 272 -17.48 0.72 20.05
CA ASN A 272 -17.50 1.81 21.03
C ASN A 272 -17.65 1.32 22.47
N LEU A 273 -18.39 0.24 22.71
CA LEU A 273 -18.49 -0.37 24.04
C LEU A 273 -17.12 -0.88 24.50
N ALA A 274 -16.41 -1.59 23.62
CA ALA A 274 -15.06 -2.09 23.91
C ALA A 274 -14.05 -0.94 24.14
N PHE A 275 -14.07 0.08 23.28
CA PHE A 275 -13.12 1.20 23.31
C PHE A 275 -13.42 2.26 24.38
N SER A 276 -14.64 2.26 24.95
CA SER A 276 -15.06 3.23 25.96
C SER A 276 -15.29 2.56 27.31
N ASP A 277 -16.44 1.91 27.48
CA ASP A 277 -16.91 1.43 28.78
C ASP A 277 -16.04 0.26 29.29
N ASN A 278 -15.54 -0.56 28.37
CA ASN A 278 -14.72 -1.74 28.67
C ASN A 278 -13.25 -1.58 28.25
N ARG A 279 -12.79 -0.33 28.06
CA ARG A 279 -11.43 -0.03 27.57
C ARG A 279 -10.36 -0.69 28.42
N ASP A 280 -10.45 -0.56 29.74
CA ASP A 280 -9.37 -0.98 30.63
C ASP A 280 -9.28 -2.52 30.67
N THR A 281 -10.42 -3.22 30.58
CA THR A 281 -10.48 -4.69 30.38
C THR A 281 -9.82 -5.09 29.08
N LEU A 282 -10.16 -4.43 27.98
CA LEU A 282 -9.57 -4.73 26.66
C LEU A 282 -8.06 -4.49 26.65
N ILE A 283 -7.58 -3.37 27.21
CA ILE A 283 -6.15 -3.09 27.32
C ILE A 283 -5.43 -4.18 28.12
N GLN A 284 -5.98 -4.60 29.26
CA GLN A 284 -5.39 -5.67 30.07
C GLN A 284 -5.29 -6.99 29.31
N ASN A 285 -6.34 -7.39 28.59
CA ASN A 285 -6.32 -8.62 27.82
C ASN A 285 -5.35 -8.55 26.62
N ILE A 286 -5.20 -7.38 25.98
CA ILE A 286 -4.23 -7.18 24.91
C ILE A 286 -2.79 -7.29 25.43
N LEU A 287 -2.49 -6.69 26.58
CA LEU A 287 -1.17 -6.80 27.20
C LEU A 287 -0.84 -8.25 27.55
N GLN A 288 -1.80 -8.97 28.15
CA GLN A 288 -1.62 -10.38 28.48
C GLN A 288 -1.39 -11.23 27.21
N LEU A 289 -2.16 -11.00 26.14
CA LEU A 289 -1.98 -11.68 24.86
C LEU A 289 -0.57 -11.43 24.28
N ALA A 290 -0.12 -10.17 24.28
CA ALA A 290 1.17 -9.78 23.74
C ALA A 290 2.33 -10.41 24.54
N GLU A 291 2.21 -10.48 25.87
CA GLU A 291 3.19 -11.15 26.75
C GLU A 291 3.16 -12.68 26.59
N ASP A 292 1.99 -13.32 26.67
CA ASP A 292 1.84 -14.77 26.64
C ASP A 292 2.35 -15.39 25.34
N TYR A 293 2.14 -14.68 24.22
CA TYR A 293 2.49 -15.15 22.89
C TYR A 293 3.72 -14.47 22.30
N ASP A 294 4.41 -13.61 23.06
CA ASP A 294 5.66 -12.95 22.64
C ASP A 294 5.51 -12.29 21.26
N PHE A 295 4.51 -11.39 21.17
CA PHE A 295 4.28 -10.56 19.99
C PHE A 295 5.08 -9.27 20.07
N ASP A 296 5.64 -8.83 18.95
CA ASP A 296 6.36 -7.54 18.84
C ASP A 296 5.42 -6.33 18.75
N GLY A 297 4.12 -6.58 18.53
CA GLY A 297 3.18 -5.50 18.29
C GLY A 297 1.74 -5.95 18.05
N ILE A 298 0.85 -4.98 18.13
CA ILE A 298 -0.58 -5.15 18.02
C ILE A 298 -1.13 -4.22 16.95
N TYR A 299 -1.96 -4.79 16.09
CA TYR A 299 -2.56 -4.12 14.95
C TYR A 299 -4.08 -4.19 15.03
N PHE A 300 -4.74 -3.24 14.38
CA PHE A 300 -6.18 -3.20 14.30
C PHE A 300 -6.61 -3.04 12.85
N ASP A 301 -7.56 -3.89 12.45
CA ASP A 301 -8.24 -3.79 11.17
C ASP A 301 -9.72 -3.49 11.40
N TYR A 302 -10.00 -2.21 11.66
CA TYR A 302 -11.35 -1.73 11.91
C TYR A 302 -11.94 -1.16 10.63
N GLU A 303 -12.71 -1.98 9.93
CA GLU A 303 -13.43 -1.64 8.69
C GLU A 303 -14.93 -1.37 8.92
N TYR A 304 -15.41 -0.12 9.00
CA TYR A 304 -14.67 1.13 9.23
C TYR A 304 -15.38 1.96 10.31
N PRO A 305 -14.68 2.75 11.14
CA PRO A 305 -15.34 3.76 11.95
C PRO A 305 -16.10 4.75 11.05
N ARG A 306 -17.37 5.01 11.36
CA ARG A 306 -18.27 5.72 10.42
C ARG A 306 -18.70 7.11 10.85
N ARG A 307 -18.78 7.35 12.15
CA ARG A 307 -19.27 8.60 12.75
C ARG A 307 -18.14 9.21 13.55
N PHE A 308 -18.15 10.52 13.74
CA PHE A 308 -17.13 11.19 14.55
C PHE A 308 -16.93 10.56 15.94
N LYS A 309 -18.03 10.14 16.60
CA LYS A 309 -17.95 9.45 17.90
C LYS A 309 -17.16 8.12 17.83
N ASP A 310 -17.24 7.40 16.70
CA ASP A 310 -16.57 6.12 16.50
C ASP A 310 -15.05 6.34 16.35
N TRP A 311 -14.66 7.30 15.51
CA TRP A 311 -13.26 7.72 15.36
C TRP A 311 -12.66 8.26 16.67
N PHE A 312 -13.44 9.04 17.42
CA PHE A 312 -12.99 9.60 18.69
C PHE A 312 -12.82 8.54 19.77
N ALA A 313 -13.74 7.57 19.87
CA ALA A 313 -13.60 6.44 20.77
C ALA A 313 -12.36 5.61 20.43
N TYR A 314 -12.18 5.28 19.15
CA TYR A 314 -11.04 4.50 18.66
C TYR A 314 -9.70 5.21 18.91
N SER A 315 -9.57 6.50 18.56
CA SER A 315 -8.35 7.28 18.82
C SER A 315 -8.00 7.37 20.31
N ARG A 316 -9.00 7.54 21.19
CA ARG A 316 -8.78 7.55 22.65
C ARG A 316 -8.36 6.20 23.19
N PHE A 317 -8.96 5.12 22.69
CA PHE A 317 -8.57 3.77 23.02
C PHE A 317 -7.12 3.50 22.61
N LEU A 318 -6.75 3.76 21.35
CA LEU A 318 -5.39 3.57 20.86
C LEU A 318 -4.37 4.42 21.62
N SER A 319 -4.73 5.65 22.00
CA SER A 319 -3.84 6.50 22.82
C SER A 319 -3.60 5.93 24.22
N ALA A 320 -4.62 5.32 24.82
CA ALA A 320 -4.50 4.67 26.12
C ALA A 320 -3.70 3.35 26.01
N LEU A 321 -3.94 2.57 24.96
CA LEU A 321 -3.18 1.35 24.67
C LEU A 321 -1.70 1.65 24.41
N LYS A 322 -1.40 2.66 23.59
CA LYS A 322 -0.02 3.10 23.33
C LYS A 322 0.71 3.52 24.61
N ALA A 323 0.01 4.19 25.52
CA ALA A 323 0.57 4.55 26.82
C ALA A 323 0.79 3.31 27.71
N ALA A 324 -0.09 2.32 27.64
CA ALA A 324 0.03 1.07 28.39
C ALA A 324 1.15 0.16 27.87
N PHE A 325 1.46 0.21 26.56
CA PHE A 325 2.60 -0.48 25.96
C PHE A 325 3.95 0.07 26.44
N ASP A 326 4.02 1.32 26.92
CA ASP A 326 5.25 1.99 27.39
C ASP A 326 6.47 1.86 26.44
N GLY A 327 6.21 1.71 25.14
CA GLY A 327 7.24 1.54 24.11
C GLY A 327 7.72 0.09 23.88
N GLU A 328 7.18 -0.90 24.59
CA GLU A 328 7.54 -2.32 24.43
C GLU A 328 6.97 -2.93 23.15
N TYR A 329 5.78 -2.51 22.74
CA TYR A 329 5.07 -3.06 21.57
C TYR A 329 4.81 -1.99 20.50
N GLN A 330 4.92 -2.40 19.23
CA GLN A 330 4.49 -1.59 18.08
C GLN A 330 2.95 -1.54 18.03
N LEU A 331 2.38 -0.36 17.78
CA LEU A 331 0.93 -0.19 17.58
C LEU A 331 0.64 0.26 16.15
N GLY A 332 -0.02 -0.60 15.38
CA GLY A 332 -0.39 -0.33 13.99
C GLY A 332 -1.89 -0.40 13.72
N ALA A 333 -2.29 0.04 12.53
CA ALA A 333 -3.65 -0.18 12.03
C ALA A 333 -3.71 -0.18 10.50
N ALA A 334 -4.63 -0.96 9.95
CA ALA A 334 -5.02 -0.87 8.55
C ALA A 334 -5.81 0.42 8.29
N MET A 335 -5.46 1.11 7.21
CA MET A 335 -5.97 2.43 6.87
C MET A 335 -6.62 2.38 5.48
N PRO A 336 -7.82 2.97 5.30
CA PRO A 336 -8.57 2.86 4.05
C PRO A 336 -7.86 3.53 2.86
N VAL A 337 -8.14 3.04 1.65
CA VAL A 337 -7.74 3.65 0.37
C VAL A 337 -8.50 4.96 0.07
N TRP A 338 -9.61 5.20 0.77
CA TRP A 338 -10.33 6.47 0.72
C TRP A 338 -9.98 7.34 1.92
N LYS A 339 -10.11 8.65 1.71
CA LYS A 339 -9.75 9.67 2.70
C LYS A 339 -10.99 10.33 3.28
N THR A 340 -11.12 10.37 4.60
CA THR A 340 -11.91 11.39 5.29
C THR A 340 -10.99 12.38 6.01
N LEU A 341 -11.55 13.24 6.87
CA LEU A 341 -10.75 14.14 7.71
C LEU A 341 -10.42 13.49 9.06
N TRP A 342 -11.11 12.41 9.43
CA TRP A 342 -11.08 11.89 10.80
C TRP A 342 -9.89 10.96 11.07
N GLU A 343 -9.26 10.43 10.03
CA GLU A 343 -8.03 9.62 10.09
C GLU A 343 -6.88 10.39 10.76
N MET A 344 -6.90 11.74 10.72
CA MET A 344 -5.90 12.56 11.42
C MET A 344 -5.88 12.33 12.94
N LEU A 345 -6.97 11.78 13.52
CA LEU A 345 -7.04 11.39 14.92
C LEU A 345 -6.13 10.20 15.26
N LEU A 346 -5.64 9.47 14.25
CA LEU A 346 -4.79 8.29 14.42
C LEU A 346 -3.29 8.60 14.29
N ILE A 347 -2.91 9.79 13.79
CA ILE A 347 -1.51 10.21 13.58
C ILE A 347 -0.64 10.09 14.84
N ARG A 348 -1.21 10.42 16.01
CA ARG A 348 -0.47 10.42 17.28
C ARG A 348 -0.33 9.03 17.90
N PRO A 349 -1.41 8.25 18.07
CA PRO A 349 -1.29 6.97 18.76
C PRO A 349 -0.59 5.88 17.95
N LEU A 350 -0.70 5.88 16.61
CA LEU A 350 -0.12 4.83 15.79
C LEU A 350 1.39 5.04 15.58
N ASP A 351 2.15 3.95 15.70
CA ASP A 351 3.53 3.89 15.24
C ASP A 351 3.57 3.71 13.74
N ILE A 352 2.79 2.76 13.23
CA ILE A 352 2.70 2.41 11.80
C ILE A 352 1.25 2.49 11.31
N SER A 353 1.07 2.87 10.05
CA SER A 353 -0.22 2.95 9.37
C SER A 353 -0.11 2.19 8.05
N GLU A 354 -0.80 1.06 7.99
CA GLU A 354 -0.82 0.13 6.85
C GLU A 354 -1.88 0.60 5.85
N VAL A 355 -1.48 1.39 4.86
CA VAL A 355 -2.41 1.99 3.90
C VAL A 355 -2.83 0.94 2.90
N MET A 356 -4.10 0.53 2.89
CA MET A 356 -4.63 -0.47 1.98
C MET A 356 -4.72 0.06 0.55
N GLY A 357 -3.60 0.12 -0.18
CA GLY A 357 -3.50 0.63 -1.55
C GLY A 357 -4.11 -0.29 -2.61
N TYR A 358 -5.35 -0.72 -2.41
CA TYR A 358 -6.10 -1.64 -3.26
C TYR A 358 -7.62 -1.52 -3.03
N ASP A 359 -8.40 -2.29 -3.78
CA ASP A 359 -9.87 -2.30 -3.77
C ASP A 359 -10.51 -0.93 -4.06
N SER A 360 -9.80 -0.09 -4.81
CA SER A 360 -10.29 1.18 -5.35
C SER A 360 -10.30 1.13 -6.87
N PHE A 361 -11.45 0.76 -7.43
CA PHE A 361 -11.66 0.60 -8.87
C PHE A 361 -11.66 1.95 -9.60
N ASP A 362 -10.91 2.02 -10.69
CA ASP A 362 -11.02 3.11 -11.67
C ASP A 362 -12.05 2.79 -12.78
N ALA A 363 -12.03 3.59 -13.85
CA ALA A 363 -12.97 3.46 -14.95
C ALA A 363 -12.77 2.17 -15.79
N ASP A 364 -11.59 1.57 -15.74
CA ASP A 364 -11.25 0.31 -16.42
C ASP A 364 -11.45 -0.91 -15.50
N GLY A 365 -11.86 -0.67 -14.25
CA GLY A 365 -12.04 -1.72 -13.25
C GLY A 365 -10.75 -2.14 -12.55
N TYR A 366 -9.67 -1.37 -12.69
CA TYR A 366 -8.40 -1.71 -12.05
C TYR A 366 -8.46 -1.28 -10.59
N HIS A 367 -8.46 -2.27 -9.69
CA HIS A 367 -8.68 -2.03 -8.25
C HIS A 367 -7.42 -1.50 -7.52
N ALA A 368 -6.26 -1.48 -8.18
CA ALA A 368 -4.96 -1.19 -7.56
C ALA A 368 -3.97 -0.46 -8.49
N ASN A 369 -4.46 0.43 -9.36
CA ASN A 369 -3.60 1.20 -10.28
C ASN A 369 -2.61 2.11 -9.54
N PHE A 370 -1.49 2.45 -10.19
CA PHE A 370 -0.41 3.23 -9.57
C PHE A 370 -0.86 4.64 -9.10
N ALA A 371 -1.60 5.36 -9.94
CA ALA A 371 -1.96 6.75 -9.68
C ALA A 371 -2.84 6.90 -8.44
N ALA A 372 -3.94 6.15 -8.35
CA ALA A 372 -4.89 6.26 -7.25
C ALA A 372 -4.41 5.57 -5.98
N THR A 373 -3.77 4.39 -6.12
CA THR A 373 -3.52 3.48 -4.99
C THR A 373 -2.06 3.42 -4.53
N ALA A 374 -1.14 4.12 -5.20
CA ALA A 374 0.21 4.39 -4.69
C ALA A 374 0.44 5.88 -4.46
N SER A 375 0.70 6.65 -5.51
CA SER A 375 1.07 8.08 -5.39
C SER A 375 -0.06 8.94 -4.80
N GLY A 376 -1.28 8.80 -5.31
CA GLY A 376 -2.43 9.59 -4.88
C GLY A 376 -2.86 9.30 -3.44
N ILE A 377 -2.82 8.04 -2.99
CA ILE A 377 -3.13 7.71 -1.60
C ILE A 377 -2.02 8.14 -0.63
N THR A 378 -0.76 8.04 -1.06
CA THR A 378 0.36 8.59 -0.30
C THR A 378 0.20 10.10 -0.13
N GLU A 379 -0.09 10.83 -1.21
CA GLU A 379 -0.31 12.28 -1.19
C GLU A 379 -1.43 12.65 -0.20
N LYS A 380 -2.54 11.89 -0.24
CA LYS A 380 -3.68 12.05 0.66
C LYS A 380 -3.27 11.94 2.13
N TYR A 381 -2.55 10.90 2.54
CA TYR A 381 -2.13 10.72 3.94
C TYR A 381 -1.08 11.75 4.37
N LEU A 382 -0.11 12.06 3.52
CA LEU A 382 0.88 13.10 3.80
C LEU A 382 0.23 14.48 3.94
N SER A 383 -0.81 14.78 3.15
CA SER A 383 -1.59 16.01 3.27
C SER A 383 -2.38 16.10 4.59
N LEU A 384 -2.74 14.98 5.20
CA LEU A 384 -3.37 14.95 6.54
C LEU A 384 -2.37 15.20 7.67
N GLY A 385 -1.07 15.11 7.39
CA GLY A 385 -0.01 15.28 8.37
C GLY A 385 0.55 13.98 8.93
N PHE A 386 0.25 12.83 8.31
CA PHE A 386 1.00 11.62 8.59
C PHE A 386 2.48 11.79 8.19
N SER A 387 3.38 11.21 8.98
CA SER A 387 4.79 11.14 8.61
C SER A 387 4.98 10.02 7.59
N ALA A 388 5.73 10.28 6.51
CA ALA A 388 6.11 9.24 5.55
C ALA A 388 6.80 8.05 6.26
N SER A 389 7.64 8.34 7.27
CA SER A 389 8.30 7.34 8.13
C SER A 389 7.37 6.52 9.04
N LYS A 390 6.05 6.64 8.90
CA LYS A 390 5.03 5.85 9.60
C LYS A 390 4.02 5.21 8.65
N LEU A 391 4.17 5.39 7.35
CA LEU A 391 3.25 4.88 6.35
C LEU A 391 3.88 3.70 5.63
N ASP A 392 3.14 2.60 5.58
CA ASP A 392 3.46 1.43 4.77
C ASP A 392 2.44 1.37 3.63
N LEU A 393 2.95 1.26 2.39
CA LEU A 393 2.10 1.22 1.20
C LEU A 393 1.63 -0.20 0.92
N GLY A 394 0.33 -0.45 1.08
CA GLY A 394 -0.31 -1.72 0.82
C GLY A 394 -0.44 -2.05 -0.67
N MET A 395 -0.19 -3.31 -1.01
CA MET A 395 -0.32 -3.88 -2.34
C MET A 395 -1.10 -5.21 -2.29
N PRO A 396 -1.96 -5.47 -3.28
CA PRO A 396 -2.68 -6.73 -3.37
C PRO A 396 -1.82 -7.78 -4.09
N PHE A 397 -1.68 -8.96 -3.51
CA PHE A 397 -1.16 -10.15 -4.18
C PHE A 397 -2.29 -10.98 -4.80
N TYR A 398 -3.43 -10.34 -5.07
CA TYR A 398 -4.61 -10.93 -5.67
C TYR A 398 -5.14 -10.03 -6.78
N ALA A 399 -6.05 -10.55 -7.59
CA ALA A 399 -6.83 -9.76 -8.54
C ALA A 399 -8.29 -9.66 -8.14
N ARG A 400 -8.91 -8.61 -8.69
CA ARG A 400 -10.35 -8.47 -8.81
C ARG A 400 -10.75 -8.53 -10.29
N PRO A 401 -11.96 -9.05 -10.60
CA PRO A 401 -12.57 -8.85 -11.91
C PRO A 401 -12.63 -7.37 -12.30
N THR A 402 -12.38 -7.04 -13.56
CA THR A 402 -12.50 -5.66 -14.10
C THR A 402 -13.93 -5.15 -14.13
N ASP A 403 -14.94 -6.03 -13.96
CA ASP A 403 -16.34 -5.62 -13.75
C ASP A 403 -16.69 -5.34 -12.27
N ALA A 404 -15.69 -5.31 -11.38
CA ALA A 404 -15.82 -5.16 -9.94
C ALA A 404 -16.58 -6.30 -9.23
N GLY A 405 -16.60 -7.49 -9.83
CA GLY A 405 -17.10 -8.71 -9.20
C GLY A 405 -16.46 -9.01 -7.84
N ALA A 406 -17.17 -9.79 -7.02
CA ALA A 406 -16.84 -10.06 -5.62
C ALA A 406 -15.87 -11.24 -5.43
N TYR A 407 -15.16 -11.69 -6.47
CA TYR A 407 -14.18 -12.78 -6.33
C TYR A 407 -12.76 -12.23 -6.21
N TRP A 408 -11.92 -12.91 -5.43
CA TRP A 408 -10.50 -12.62 -5.25
C TRP A 408 -9.67 -13.78 -5.82
N TYR A 409 -8.87 -13.53 -6.84
CA TYR A 409 -8.01 -14.54 -7.46
C TYR A 409 -6.58 -14.41 -6.93
N SER A 410 -5.94 -15.51 -6.52
CA SER A 410 -4.53 -15.46 -6.10
C SER A 410 -3.60 -15.22 -7.27
N TYR A 411 -2.63 -14.31 -7.12
CA TYR A 411 -1.62 -14.01 -8.14
C TYR A 411 -0.91 -15.26 -8.68
N SER A 412 -0.58 -16.21 -7.80
CA SER A 412 0.08 -17.47 -8.17
C SER A 412 -0.65 -18.28 -9.24
N GLY A 413 -1.98 -18.09 -9.40
CA GLY A 413 -2.77 -18.77 -10.42
C GLY A 413 -2.51 -18.26 -11.84
N ASP A 414 -2.29 -16.96 -12.01
CA ASP A 414 -2.13 -16.30 -13.31
C ASP A 414 -0.69 -15.81 -13.57
N ALA A 415 0.22 -15.91 -12.61
CA ALA A 415 1.59 -15.39 -12.72
C ALA A 415 2.31 -15.83 -14.01
N GLY A 416 2.12 -17.08 -14.45
CA GLY A 416 2.69 -17.58 -15.70
C GLY A 416 2.12 -16.94 -16.97
N GLN A 417 0.83 -16.54 -16.97
CA GLN A 417 0.21 -15.79 -18.08
C GLN A 417 0.72 -14.35 -18.09
N LEU A 418 0.77 -13.71 -16.92
CA LEU A 418 1.18 -12.31 -16.77
C LEU A 418 2.66 -12.10 -17.11
N GLY A 419 3.50 -13.08 -16.79
CA GLY A 419 4.94 -12.93 -16.85
C GLY A 419 5.42 -11.74 -16.00
N LYS A 420 6.48 -11.08 -16.46
CA LYS A 420 7.11 -9.99 -15.71
C LYS A 420 6.37 -8.65 -15.80
N TYR A 421 5.75 -8.38 -16.95
CA TYR A 421 5.37 -7.02 -17.35
C TYR A 421 3.86 -6.77 -17.43
N GLN A 422 3.02 -7.80 -17.28
CA GLN A 422 1.57 -7.64 -17.39
C GLN A 422 0.87 -7.60 -16.03
N ASN A 423 -0.27 -6.91 -15.99
CA ASN A 423 -1.19 -6.83 -14.87
C ASN A 423 -2.57 -7.42 -15.22
N VAL A 424 -2.89 -7.62 -16.50
CA VAL A 424 -4.20 -8.12 -16.93
C VAL A 424 -4.10 -9.58 -17.37
N ALA A 425 -4.86 -10.44 -16.70
CA ALA A 425 -5.03 -11.84 -17.08
C ALA A 425 -6.40 -12.07 -17.70
N GLU A 426 -6.42 -12.68 -18.89
CA GLU A 426 -7.62 -12.91 -19.69
C GLU A 426 -8.04 -14.39 -19.66
N GLY A 427 -9.30 -14.67 -19.96
CA GLY A 427 -9.80 -16.03 -20.20
C GLY A 427 -9.91 -16.90 -18.95
N ALA A 428 -10.00 -18.21 -19.14
CA ALA A 428 -10.23 -19.16 -18.05
C ALA A 428 -8.95 -19.42 -17.22
N LEU A 429 -9.10 -19.38 -15.90
CA LEU A 429 -8.09 -19.79 -14.94
C LEU A 429 -8.36 -21.22 -14.47
N ALA A 430 -7.37 -22.09 -14.64
CA ALA A 430 -7.48 -23.49 -14.26
C ALA A 430 -7.85 -23.66 -12.78
N GLY A 431 -8.92 -24.41 -12.50
CA GLY A 431 -9.39 -24.65 -11.14
C GLY A 431 -10.19 -23.52 -10.51
N SER A 432 -10.59 -22.50 -11.30
CA SER A 432 -11.47 -21.41 -10.86
C SER A 432 -12.79 -21.44 -11.65
N PRO A 433 -13.85 -22.09 -11.13
CA PRO A 433 -15.15 -22.20 -11.78
C PRO A 433 -15.77 -20.85 -12.19
N GLU A 434 -15.43 -19.79 -11.48
CA GLU A 434 -15.83 -18.40 -11.76
C GLU A 434 -15.35 -17.91 -13.13
N THR A 435 -14.36 -18.59 -13.72
CA THR A 435 -13.76 -18.28 -15.03
C THR A 435 -14.09 -19.32 -16.10
N GLU A 436 -14.99 -20.28 -15.86
CA GLU A 436 -15.34 -21.33 -16.83
C GLU A 436 -16.53 -20.95 -17.75
N GLY A 437 -17.12 -19.76 -17.56
CA GLY A 437 -18.27 -19.28 -18.32
C GLY A 437 -17.95 -18.60 -19.65
N GLU A 438 -19.00 -18.28 -20.42
CA GLU A 438 -18.89 -17.36 -21.57
C GLU A 438 -18.84 -15.91 -21.06
N ASN A 439 -17.92 -15.08 -21.58
CA ASN A 439 -17.68 -13.69 -21.17
C ASN A 439 -17.15 -13.51 -19.74
N VAL A 440 -16.03 -14.17 -19.43
CA VAL A 440 -15.29 -13.98 -18.17
C VAL A 440 -14.66 -12.59 -18.18
N PRO A 441 -14.91 -11.74 -17.17
CA PRO A 441 -14.21 -10.47 -17.05
C PRO A 441 -12.72 -10.71 -16.81
N ASP A 442 -11.89 -9.84 -17.38
CA ASP A 442 -10.45 -9.89 -17.13
C ASP A 442 -10.15 -9.69 -15.65
N ARG A 443 -9.00 -10.19 -15.22
CA ARG A 443 -8.54 -10.12 -13.83
C ARG A 443 -7.38 -9.15 -13.78
N TYR A 444 -7.53 -8.06 -13.04
CA TYR A 444 -6.46 -7.07 -12.87
C TYR A 444 -5.69 -7.30 -11.57
N TYR A 445 -4.37 -7.44 -11.69
CA TYR A 445 -3.41 -7.64 -10.62
C TYR A 445 -2.49 -6.42 -10.46
N ASN A 446 -1.69 -6.40 -9.39
CA ASN A 446 -0.36 -5.80 -9.46
C ASN A 446 0.64 -6.91 -9.77
N GLY A 447 1.07 -7.02 -11.03
CA GLY A 447 2.08 -7.98 -11.47
C GLY A 447 3.49 -7.61 -11.01
N TRP A 448 4.47 -8.42 -11.39
CA TRP A 448 5.86 -8.30 -10.92
C TRP A 448 6.42 -6.89 -11.09
N GLN A 449 6.29 -6.29 -12.29
CA GLN A 449 6.82 -4.95 -12.55
C GLN A 449 6.09 -3.87 -11.75
N MET A 450 4.78 -3.99 -11.54
CA MET A 450 4.03 -3.03 -10.71
C MET A 450 4.42 -3.11 -9.24
N VAL A 451 4.65 -4.31 -8.71
CA VAL A 451 5.13 -4.50 -7.33
C VAL A 451 6.55 -3.95 -7.16
N TYR A 452 7.43 -4.17 -8.14
CA TYR A 452 8.75 -3.55 -8.19
C TYR A 452 8.64 -2.01 -8.20
N ASP A 453 7.82 -1.45 -9.11
CA ASP A 453 7.60 -0.01 -9.25
C ASP A 453 7.11 0.62 -7.93
N LYS A 454 6.09 0.04 -7.29
CA LYS A 454 5.51 0.53 -6.04
C LYS A 454 6.48 0.42 -4.86
N THR A 455 7.31 -0.62 -4.82
CA THR A 455 8.32 -0.80 -3.77
C THR A 455 9.43 0.23 -3.90
N ALA A 456 9.99 0.41 -5.11
CA ALA A 456 10.98 1.44 -5.39
C ALA A 456 10.42 2.85 -5.13
N TYR A 457 9.18 3.10 -5.53
CA TYR A 457 8.46 4.33 -5.24
C TYR A 457 8.34 4.59 -3.73
N ALA A 458 7.99 3.59 -2.92
CA ALA A 458 7.84 3.75 -1.49
C ALA A 458 9.17 4.19 -0.83
N ILE A 459 10.29 3.60 -1.24
CA ILE A 459 11.64 3.98 -0.78
C ILE A 459 11.94 5.44 -1.16
N ASP A 460 11.73 5.81 -2.42
CA ASP A 460 12.06 7.14 -2.94
C ASP A 460 11.15 8.25 -2.38
N ALA A 461 9.88 7.93 -2.13
CA ALA A 461 8.94 8.81 -1.43
C ALA A 461 9.25 8.94 0.08
N GLY A 462 10.15 8.11 0.61
CA GLY A 462 10.55 8.11 2.02
C GLY A 462 9.49 7.51 2.94
N LEU A 463 8.68 6.61 2.39
CA LEU A 463 7.77 5.79 3.16
C LEU A 463 8.57 4.83 4.03
N ALA A 464 7.90 4.31 5.05
CA ALA A 464 8.54 3.48 6.05
C ALA A 464 8.61 2.01 5.64
N GLY A 465 7.80 1.63 4.65
CA GLY A 465 7.75 0.28 4.14
C GLY A 465 6.65 0.08 3.10
N VAL A 466 6.44 -1.20 2.82
CA VAL A 466 5.33 -1.72 2.02
C VAL A 466 4.60 -2.80 2.79
N MET A 467 3.34 -2.99 2.44
CA MET A 467 2.47 -4.00 3.03
C MET A 467 1.82 -4.86 1.96
N VAL A 468 1.60 -6.13 2.29
CA VAL A 468 1.03 -7.12 1.35
C VAL A 468 -0.21 -7.75 1.93
N TRP A 469 -1.31 -7.71 1.15
CA TRP A 469 -2.48 -8.56 1.32
C TRP A 469 -2.59 -9.57 0.17
N HIS A 470 -2.41 -10.87 0.37
CA HIS A 470 -1.81 -11.49 1.55
C HIS A 470 -0.82 -12.60 1.15
N TYR A 471 0.01 -13.02 2.10
CA TYR A 471 1.17 -13.91 1.91
C TYR A 471 0.92 -15.15 1.03
N ALA A 472 -0.23 -15.80 1.19
CA ALA A 472 -0.52 -17.08 0.54
C ALA A 472 -0.73 -16.98 -0.97
N CYS A 473 -0.98 -15.76 -1.49
CA CYS A 473 -1.32 -15.55 -2.89
C CYS A 473 -0.10 -15.48 -3.82
N ASP A 474 1.12 -15.45 -3.27
CA ASP A 474 2.36 -15.44 -4.06
C ASP A 474 2.87 -16.85 -4.43
N LEU A 475 3.80 -16.88 -5.37
CA LEU A 475 4.65 -18.02 -5.70
C LEU A 475 5.73 -18.25 -4.62
N PRO A 476 6.39 -19.43 -4.60
CA PRO A 476 7.64 -19.61 -3.85
C PRO A 476 8.67 -18.54 -4.23
N TYR A 477 9.43 -18.05 -3.24
CA TYR A 477 10.34 -16.91 -3.40
C TYR A 477 11.42 -17.11 -4.46
N GLU A 478 11.87 -18.36 -4.67
CA GLU A 478 12.88 -18.72 -5.66
C GLU A 478 12.36 -18.65 -7.10
N ASN A 479 11.04 -18.52 -7.29
CA ASN A 479 10.47 -18.28 -8.59
C ASN A 479 10.75 -16.84 -9.02
N GLU A 480 11.29 -16.63 -10.22
CA GLU A 480 11.62 -15.30 -10.77
C GLU A 480 10.41 -14.37 -10.89
N LEU A 481 9.19 -14.94 -10.92
CA LEU A 481 7.93 -14.19 -10.94
C LEU A 481 7.32 -13.97 -9.54
N SER A 482 7.95 -14.40 -8.45
CA SER A 482 7.47 -14.07 -7.10
C SER A 482 7.41 -12.56 -6.90
N LEU A 483 6.31 -12.09 -6.33
CA LEU A 483 6.13 -10.68 -6.00
C LEU A 483 7.02 -10.27 -4.81
N PHE A 484 7.25 -11.16 -3.84
CA PHE A 484 8.27 -10.93 -2.81
C PHE A 484 9.69 -10.86 -3.41
N HIS A 485 9.99 -11.66 -4.44
CA HIS A 485 11.25 -11.53 -5.17
C HIS A 485 11.38 -10.15 -5.86
N ALA A 486 10.29 -9.65 -6.46
CA ALA A 486 10.24 -8.30 -7.03
C ALA A 486 10.55 -7.21 -5.98
N MET A 487 9.98 -7.34 -4.78
CA MET A 487 10.25 -6.43 -3.65
C MET A 487 11.72 -6.49 -3.23
N GLY A 488 12.28 -7.68 -3.04
CA GLY A 488 13.68 -7.87 -2.66
C GLY A 488 14.64 -7.26 -3.68
N GLN A 489 14.36 -7.44 -4.97
CA GLN A 489 15.15 -6.82 -6.03
C GLN A 489 15.03 -5.28 -6.01
N ALA A 490 13.83 -4.73 -5.85
CA ALA A 490 13.64 -3.28 -5.77
C ALA A 490 14.37 -2.66 -4.58
N ILE A 491 14.31 -3.32 -3.41
CA ILE A 491 15.05 -2.89 -2.21
C ILE A 491 16.55 -2.92 -2.49
N SER A 492 17.08 -4.03 -2.99
CA SER A 492 18.50 -4.16 -3.34
C SER A 492 18.95 -3.06 -4.32
N ASP A 493 18.15 -2.78 -5.34
CA ASP A 493 18.49 -1.80 -6.37
C ASP A 493 18.41 -0.35 -5.87
N ARG A 494 17.60 -0.06 -4.84
CA ARG A 494 17.47 1.28 -4.26
C ARG A 494 18.34 1.53 -3.02
N SER A 495 18.89 0.47 -2.43
CA SER A 495 19.74 0.54 -1.24
C SER A 495 21.07 1.25 -1.53
N ALA A 496 21.48 2.13 -0.63
CA ALA A 496 22.85 2.64 -0.61
C ALA A 496 23.80 1.48 -0.30
N GLN A 497 24.87 1.33 -1.10
CA GLN A 497 25.91 0.37 -0.78
C GLN A 497 26.62 0.81 0.51
N ALA A 498 26.73 -0.10 1.47
CA ALA A 498 27.34 0.13 2.79
C ALA A 498 28.84 0.44 2.73
#